data_AF-A0A960FQM9-F1
#
_entry.id   AF-A0A960FQM9-F1
#
_cell.length_a   1.000
_cell.length_b   1.000
_cell.length_c   1.000
_cell.angle_alpha   90.00
_cell.angle_beta   90.00
_cell.angle_gamma   90.00
#
_symmetry.space_group_name_H-M   'P 1'
#
loop_
_entity.id
_entity.type
_entity.pdbx_description
1 polymer ?
#
loop_
_entity_poly.entity_id
_entity_poly.type
_entity_poly.pdbx_seq_one_letter_code
_entity_poly.pdbx_strand_id
1 'polypeptide(L)' 'AFAPRLDLDQVCEALGFVEGVCAGDERGGAAGQEPLGQRFGFLKAPRSTVLQPGPVHGGVTHDPARQLEHLVEKLVG' A
#
# COMPACT_ATOMS: atom_id res chain seq x y z
N ALA A 1 -5.02 18.76 22.57
CA ALA A 1 -4.85 17.75 21.52
C ALA A 1 -3.83 18.25 20.50
N PHE A 2 -3.03 17.35 19.90
CA PHE A 2 -1.95 17.70 18.96
C PHE A 2 -2.46 18.31 17.63
N ALA A 3 -3.63 17.90 17.15
CA ALA A 3 -4.27 18.45 15.95
C ALA A 3 -5.80 18.56 16.12
N PRO A 4 -6.31 19.59 16.83
CA PRO A 4 -7.73 19.71 17.20
C PRO A 4 -8.68 20.01 16.03
N ARG A 5 -8.16 20.34 14.85
CA ARG A 5 -8.93 20.62 13.64
C ARG A 5 -8.82 19.51 12.59
N LEU A 6 -8.24 18.36 12.96
CA LEU A 6 -8.14 17.23 12.06
C LEU A 6 -9.53 16.68 11.79
N ASP A 7 -9.87 16.57 10.51
CA ASP A 7 -11.08 15.87 10.07
C ASP A 7 -10.79 14.37 10.06
N LEU A 8 -11.33 13.65 11.05
CA LEU A 8 -11.12 12.21 11.17
C LEU A 8 -11.87 11.42 10.10
N ASP A 9 -13.02 11.92 9.65
CA ASP A 9 -13.83 11.24 8.64
C ASP A 9 -13.10 11.26 7.30
N GLN A 10 -12.51 12.41 6.94
CA GLN A 10 -11.66 12.52 5.74
C GLN A 10 -10.43 11.61 5.80
N VAL A 11 -9.79 11.47 6.96
CA VAL A 11 -8.64 10.56 7.12
C VAL A 11 -9.09 9.11 6.92
N CYS A 12 -10.20 8.70 7.54
CA CYS A 12 -10.75 7.36 7.38
C CYS A 12 -11.15 7.07 5.93
N GLU A 13 -11.74 8.02 5.23
CA GLU A 13 -12.07 7.89 3.80
C GLU A 13 -10.82 7.69 2.94
N ALA A 14 -9.79 8.51 3.15
CA ALA A 14 -8.53 8.40 2.42
C ALA A 14 -7.81 7.06 2.72
N LEU A 15 -7.89 6.56 3.95
CA LEU A 15 -7.40 5.21 4.30
C LEU A 15 -8.23 4.10 3.64
N GLY A 16 -9.55 4.26 3.53
CA GLY A 16 -10.41 3.33 2.80
C GLY A 16 -10.06 3.25 1.31
N PHE A 17 -9.69 4.37 0.68
CA PHE A 17 -9.14 4.37 -0.68
C PHE A 17 -7.82 3.59 -0.77
N VAL A 18 -6.89 3.80 0.18
CA VAL A 18 -5.63 3.05 0.26
C VAL A 18 -5.87 1.54 0.39
N GLU A 19 -6.80 1.12 1.25
CA GLU A 19 -7.22 -0.28 1.36
C GLU A 19 -7.79 -0.82 0.05
N GLY A 20 -8.60 -0.04 -0.65
CA GLY A 20 -9.13 -0.38 -1.97
C GLY A 20 -8.04 -0.60 -3.01
N VAL A 21 -7.00 0.25 -3.03
CA VAL A 21 -5.83 0.06 -3.90
C VAL A 21 -5.06 -1.21 -3.54
N CYS A 22 -4.89 -1.51 -2.25
CA CYS A 22 -4.26 -2.76 -1.79
C CYS A 22 -5.06 -3.99 -2.22
N ALA A 23 -6.38 -3.99 -1.99
CA ALA A 23 -7.29 -5.08 -2.33
C ALA A 23 -7.47 -5.25 -3.85
N GLY A 24 -7.33 -4.16 -4.60
CA GLY A 24 -7.59 -4.12 -6.03
C GLY A 24 -9.07 -4.09 -6.36
N ASP A 25 -9.86 -3.43 -5.51
CA ASP A 25 -11.31 -3.30 -5.70
C ASP A 25 -11.71 -1.87 -6.08
N GLU A 26 -13.02 -1.68 -6.27
CA GLU A 26 -13.61 -0.44 -6.77
C GLU A 26 -13.33 0.77 -5.87
N ARG A 27 -13.09 0.57 -4.56
CA ARG A 27 -12.76 1.67 -3.62
C ARG A 27 -11.45 2.34 -3.99
N GLY A 28 -10.52 1.62 -4.62
CA GLY A 28 -9.23 2.16 -5.08
C GLY A 28 -9.31 2.93 -6.39
N GLY A 29 -10.49 3.06 -7.00
CA GLY A 29 -10.68 3.72 -8.29
C GLY A 29 -9.76 3.16 -9.38
N ALA A 30 -9.30 4.03 -10.28
CA ALA A 30 -8.39 3.63 -11.36
C ALA A 30 -7.08 3.00 -10.84
N ALA A 31 -6.53 3.51 -9.72
CA ALA A 31 -5.33 2.96 -9.12
C ALA A 31 -5.54 1.51 -8.66
N GLY A 32 -6.72 1.16 -8.12
CA GLY A 32 -7.05 -0.21 -7.71
C GLY A 32 -7.14 -1.21 -8.86
N GLN A 33 -7.37 -0.75 -10.10
CA GLN A 33 -7.49 -1.61 -11.28
C GLN A 33 -6.15 -1.92 -11.97
N GLU A 34 -5.06 -1.31 -11.50
CA GLU A 34 -3.73 -1.51 -12.07
C GLU A 34 -3.11 -2.86 -11.66
N PRO A 35 -2.12 -3.37 -12.41
CA PRO A 35 -1.34 -4.53 -11.99
C PRO A 35 -0.66 -4.31 -10.63
N LEU A 36 -0.43 -5.39 -9.89
CA LEU A 36 0.07 -5.35 -8.51
C LEU A 36 1.30 -4.46 -8.32
N GLY A 37 2.27 -4.53 -9.24
CA GLY A 37 3.49 -3.70 -9.17
C GLY A 37 3.21 -2.20 -9.29
N GLN A 38 2.28 -1.80 -10.15
CA GLN A 38 1.90 -0.40 -10.34
C GLN A 38 1.06 0.12 -9.17
N ARG A 39 0.20 -0.73 -8.59
CA ARG A 39 -0.51 -0.42 -7.33
C ARG A 39 0.44 -0.16 -6.18
N PHE A 40 1.42 -1.05 -6.00
CA PHE A 40 2.46 -0.85 -5.00
C PHE A 40 3.27 0.43 -5.26
N GLY A 41 3.61 0.70 -6.52
CA GLY A 41 4.27 1.93 -6.96
C GLY A 41 3.50 3.20 -6.59
N PHE A 42 2.19 3.19 -6.80
CA PHE A 42 1.27 4.26 -6.40
C PHE A 42 1.25 4.45 -4.88
N LEU A 43 1.09 3.36 -4.12
CA LEU A 43 1.01 3.40 -2.65
C LEU A 43 2.27 3.95 -1.99
N LYS A 44 3.46 3.61 -2.51
CA LYS A 44 4.74 4.08 -1.95
C LYS A 44 5.19 5.44 -2.49
N ALA A 45 4.36 6.12 -3.29
CA ALA A 45 4.75 7.37 -3.92
C ALA A 45 5.05 8.44 -2.85
N PRO A 46 6.29 8.97 -2.77
CA PRO A 46 6.76 9.72 -1.61
C PRO A 46 6.16 11.12 -1.43
N ARG A 47 5.27 11.57 -2.33
CA ARG A 47 4.75 12.95 -2.36
C ARG A 47 3.25 13.03 -2.54
N SER A 48 2.50 12.08 -2.00
CA SER A 48 1.05 12.26 -1.88
C SER A 48 0.77 13.47 -0.99
N THR A 49 -0.05 14.40 -1.48
CA THR A 49 -0.49 15.59 -0.75
C THR A 49 -1.70 15.33 0.13
N VAL A 50 -2.27 14.12 0.07
CA VAL A 50 -3.44 13.70 0.87
C VAL A 50 -2.99 12.85 2.06
N LEU A 51 -2.26 11.77 1.80
CA LEU A 51 -1.69 10.88 2.82
C LEU A 51 -0.24 10.59 2.49
N GLN A 52 0.69 11.03 3.33
CA GLN A 52 2.11 10.79 3.12
C GLN A 52 2.47 9.38 3.63
N PRO A 53 2.87 8.43 2.76
CA PRO A 53 3.31 7.12 3.21
C PRO A 53 4.68 7.20 3.91
N GLY A 54 4.90 6.28 4.86
CA GLY A 54 6.21 6.06 5.44
C GLY A 54 7.18 5.38 4.47
N PRO A 55 8.45 5.16 4.89
CA PRO A 55 9.40 4.37 4.11
C PRO A 55 8.87 2.96 3.81
N VAL A 56 9.23 2.41 2.66
CA VAL A 56 8.98 1.00 2.39
C VAL A 56 9.85 0.17 3.31
N HIS A 57 9.20 -0.70 4.08
CA HIS A 57 9.88 -1.69 4.91
C HIS A 57 9.88 -3.03 4.18
N GLY A 58 11.06 -3.62 4.02
CA GLY A 58 11.18 -5.03 3.62
C GLY A 58 10.76 -5.94 4.77
N GLY A 59 10.18 -7.09 4.43
CA GLY A 59 10.00 -8.16 5.40
C GLY A 59 11.34 -8.74 5.87
N VAL A 60 11.35 -9.36 7.05
CA VAL A 60 12.50 -10.10 7.59
C VAL A 60 12.19 -11.59 7.61
N THR A 61 13.21 -12.44 7.45
CA THR A 61 13.09 -13.91 7.51
C THR A 61 14.25 -14.51 8.29
N HIS A 62 13.98 -15.60 9.01
CA HIS A 62 15.01 -16.44 9.64
C HIS A 62 15.58 -17.50 8.69
N ASP A 63 14.92 -17.73 7.55
CA ASP A 63 15.34 -18.66 6.50
C ASP A 63 15.32 -17.95 5.14
N PRO A 64 16.46 -17.37 4.72
CA PRO A 64 16.55 -16.66 3.44
C PRO A 64 16.34 -17.57 2.21
N ALA A 65 16.79 -18.83 2.27
CA ALA A 65 16.71 -19.74 1.13
C ALA A 65 15.25 -20.11 0.83
N ARG A 66 14.53 -20.56 1.86
CA ARG A 66 13.09 -20.86 1.74
C ARG A 66 12.29 -19.64 1.32
N GLN A 67 12.62 -18.47 1.87
CA GLN A 67 11.89 -17.24 1.53
C GLN A 67 12.10 -16.85 0.06
N LEU A 68 13.31 -17.05 -0.48
CA LEU A 68 13.58 -16.79 -1.89
C LEU A 68 12.74 -17.68 -2.80
N GLU A 69 12.72 -19.00 -2.54
CA GLU A 69 11.92 -19.96 -3.30
C GLU A 69 10.43 -19.57 -3.30
N HIS A 70 9.89 -19.25 -2.13
CA HIS A 70 8.49 -18.82 -1.98
C HIS A 70 8.17 -17.55 -2.77
N LEU A 71 9.06 -16.55 -2.74
CA LEU A 71 8.84 -15.28 -3.45
C LEU A 71 8.89 -15.45 -4.96
N VAL A 72 9.81 -16.29 -5.47
CA VAL A 72 9.88 -16.62 -6.90
C VAL A 72 8.60 -17.32 -7.34
N GLU A 73 8.15 -18.33 -6.61
CA GLU A 73 6.89 -19.04 -6.88
C GLU A 73 5.69 -18.08 -6.95
N LYS A 74 5.60 -17.11 -6.01
CA LYS A 74 4.46 -16.19 -5.94
C LYS A 74 4.49 -15.04 -6.95
N LEU A 75 5.66 -14.57 -7.34
CA LEU A 75 5.81 -13.32 -8.09
C LEU A 75 6.28 -13.52 -9.54
N VAL A 76 6.74 -14.73 -9.87
CA VAL A 76 7.24 -15.09 -11.20
C VAL A 76 6.57 -16.34 -11.76
N GLY A 77 6.22 -17.30 -10.88
CA GLY A 77 5.60 -18.59 -11.20
C GLY A 77 4.22 -18.48 -11.85
#